data_AF-A0A0H2S9Y6-F1
#
_entry.id   AF-A0A0H2S9Y6-F1
#
_cell.length_a   1.000
_cell.length_b   1.000
_cell.length_c   1.000
_cell.angle_alpha   90.00
_cell.angle_beta   90.00
_cell.angle_gamma   90.00
#
_symmetry.space_group_name_H-M   'P 1'
#
loop_
_entity.id
_entity.type
_entity.pdbx_description
1 polymer ?
#
loop_
_entity_poly.entity_id
_entity_poly.type
_entity_poly.pdbx_seq_one_letter_code
_entity_poly.pdbx_strand_id
1 'polypeptide(L)'
;MDCEIENHAPSISPFSSPTERTTVDIAAFIEGLSKQTDKGTRDVIEYYLMEGLQREKMVLNTFDSLRIASESSKTKNDVVWRSELLRSTLEQALATVKTHRKLRRLERELDDARHLEVRLTSLCVLASLPFELWGKIFQMVVEGDGGRGLITAVTISHVCRLFRYTALRYPSLWSTIDVSYADYEYPLSLDLLKSCLERGKQLPLQIRMEFDDYNGFSPRNTWNCKYLELLVQHSHRWRSLYIELYEFDTWMCATPFRSLSFLDVPNLLHITITSRFPWSGRTAEQGFLCNSWNAPRLRSLRVSNYLPFSPDQMACFQNIEQAEIQFSSEGFWNPERYLGALSKLSSLSQLNLVIRRVIPFNSNVDITPISMDNVQTYRVELRSLNDTEETQKSLLVLSRIFGALYCPNVREMSLVVADCSEQYAAPLLSALSPSFGHRNDYPSLADLSLSLSLDCMKVTNLRLPLETAPNLRQLSMSISSDFDITLSRPSSARPLKTLRLSNPYATSAAHWLRSFIGCTSWPLFETFIFEIPSEKVLAEGRGADQMAESPSSLKVIRSEDIASWCSEILDYHP
;
A
#
# COMPACT_ATOMS: atom_id res chain seq x y z
N MET A 1 -42.32 -1.05 -43.34
CA MET A 1 -42.25 0.28 -42.72
C MET A 1 -40.77 0.53 -42.50
N ASP A 2 -40.13 0.96 -43.59
CA ASP A 2 -38.70 1.21 -43.64
C ASP A 2 -38.47 2.66 -43.21
N CYS A 3 -37.82 2.84 -42.06
CA CYS A 3 -37.29 4.14 -41.64
C CYS A 3 -35.80 4.16 -41.95
N GLU A 4 -35.46 4.74 -43.10
CA GLU A 4 -34.13 5.24 -43.39
C GLU A 4 -33.82 6.40 -42.43
N ILE A 5 -32.79 6.24 -41.60
CA ILE A 5 -32.22 7.32 -40.79
C ILE A 5 -31.00 7.83 -41.54
N GLU A 6 -31.18 8.95 -42.26
CA GLU A 6 -30.11 9.71 -42.88
C GLU A 6 -29.17 10.29 -41.81
N ASN A 7 -27.93 9.80 -41.80
CA ASN A 7 -26.83 10.33 -41.01
C ASN A 7 -26.31 11.64 -41.62
N HIS A 8 -26.91 12.76 -41.25
CA HIS A 8 -26.29 14.08 -41.42
C HIS A 8 -25.27 14.33 -40.32
N ALA A 9 -24.02 13.93 -40.56
CA ALA A 9 -22.88 14.44 -39.81
C ALA A 9 -22.70 15.94 -40.14
N PRO A 10 -22.64 16.85 -39.15
CA PRO A 10 -22.37 18.25 -39.43
C PRO A 10 -20.93 18.40 -39.92
N SER A 11 -20.76 18.89 -41.15
CA SER A 11 -19.44 19.27 -41.65
C SER A 11 -18.90 20.41 -40.80
N ILE A 12 -17.95 20.10 -39.91
CA ILE A 12 -17.20 21.11 -39.17
C ILE A 12 -16.33 21.82 -40.20
N SER A 13 -16.73 23.04 -40.57
CA SER A 13 -15.92 23.94 -41.38
C SER A 13 -14.55 24.14 -40.72
N PRO A 14 -13.44 24.12 -41.46
CA PRO A 14 -12.15 24.50 -40.92
C PRO A 14 -12.25 25.93 -40.41
N PHE A 15 -11.94 26.14 -39.13
CA PHE A 15 -11.81 27.47 -38.54
C PHE A 15 -10.97 28.33 -39.48
N SER A 16 -11.59 29.39 -40.01
CA SER A 16 -10.88 30.47 -40.68
C SER A 16 -9.72 30.91 -39.78
N SER A 17 -8.50 30.83 -40.32
CA SER A 17 -7.30 31.35 -39.66
C SER A 17 -7.57 32.76 -39.14
N PRO A 18 -7.29 33.08 -37.87
CA PRO A 18 -7.41 34.45 -37.40
C PRO A 18 -6.40 35.31 -38.17
N THR A 19 -6.95 36.07 -39.11
CA THR A 19 -6.30 37.12 -39.91
C THR A 19 -5.50 38.05 -39.00
N GLU A 20 -4.27 38.33 -39.43
CA GLU A 20 -3.35 39.37 -38.95
C GLU A 20 -3.61 39.90 -37.54
N ARG A 21 -3.04 39.20 -36.55
CA ARG A 21 -2.93 39.76 -35.21
C ARG A 21 -1.89 40.85 -35.26
N THR A 22 -2.27 42.08 -34.92
CA THR A 22 -1.36 43.19 -34.64
C THR A 22 -0.39 42.78 -33.53
N THR A 23 0.74 42.19 -33.92
CA THR A 23 1.89 42.05 -33.06
C THR A 23 2.34 43.46 -32.73
N VAL A 24 2.30 43.82 -31.44
CA VAL A 24 2.95 45.03 -30.97
C VAL A 24 4.41 44.91 -31.39
N ASP A 25 4.85 45.79 -32.29
CA ASP A 25 6.26 45.90 -32.66
C ASP A 25 6.99 46.45 -31.44
N ILE A 26 7.57 45.53 -30.67
CA ILE A 26 8.28 45.85 -29.43
C ILE A 26 9.45 46.78 -29.72
N ALA A 27 10.12 46.64 -30.88
CA ALA A 27 11.20 47.53 -31.26
C ALA A 27 10.68 48.96 -31.50
N ALA A 28 9.55 49.11 -32.20
CA ALA A 28 8.91 50.41 -32.40
C ALA A 28 8.38 51.01 -31.08
N PHE A 29 7.88 50.19 -30.16
CA PHE A 29 7.45 50.62 -28.83
C PHE A 29 8.64 51.12 -27.98
N ILE A 30 9.75 50.37 -27.96
CA ILE A 30 10.99 50.75 -27.27
C ILE A 30 11.58 52.03 -27.89
N GLU A 31 11.62 52.14 -29.21
CA GLU A 31 12.08 53.34 -29.91
C GLU A 31 11.20 54.55 -29.59
N GLY A 32 9.87 54.35 -29.53
CA GLY A 32 8.92 55.36 -29.09
C GLY A 32 9.16 55.83 -27.66
N LEU A 33 9.41 54.92 -26.73
CA LEU A 33 9.77 55.25 -25.34
C LEU A 33 11.08 56.04 -25.27
N SER A 34 12.12 55.59 -25.97
CA SER A 34 13.43 56.26 -26.01
C SER A 34 13.34 57.69 -26.54
N LYS A 35 12.54 57.92 -27.59
CA LYS A 35 12.31 59.26 -28.16
C LYS A 35 11.52 60.19 -27.24
N GLN A 36 10.66 59.65 -26.37
CA GLN A 36 9.87 60.44 -25.42
C GLN A 36 10.66 60.77 -24.15
N THR A 37 11.60 59.90 -23.73
CA THR A 37 12.56 60.20 -22.65
C THR A 37 13.41 61.44 -22.95
N ASP A 38 13.79 61.67 -24.21
CA ASP A 38 14.58 62.84 -24.61
C ASP A 38 13.78 64.16 -24.63
N LYS A 39 12.44 64.09 -24.71
CA LYS A 39 11.55 65.27 -24.81
C LYS A 39 11.03 65.78 -23.46
N GLY A 40 11.45 65.19 -22.34
CA GLY A 40 11.33 65.76 -21.00
C GLY A 40 9.92 65.86 -20.40
N THR A 41 8.86 65.43 -21.09
CA THR A 41 7.50 65.46 -20.52
C THR A 41 7.23 64.17 -19.74
N ARG A 42 7.60 64.21 -18.46
CA ARG A 42 7.55 63.10 -17.51
C ARG A 42 6.22 62.33 -17.46
N ASP A 43 5.09 63.04 -17.47
CA ASP A 43 3.75 62.42 -17.41
C ASP A 43 3.42 61.62 -18.69
N VAL A 44 4.03 62.00 -19.81
CA VAL A 44 3.85 61.32 -21.11
C VAL A 44 4.59 59.97 -21.10
N ILE A 45 5.80 59.93 -20.52
CA ILE A 45 6.59 58.69 -20.37
C ILE A 45 5.86 57.69 -19.46
N GLU A 46 5.32 58.15 -18.34
CA GLU A 46 4.55 57.31 -17.41
C GLU A 46 3.31 56.71 -18.09
N TYR A 47 2.57 57.51 -18.86
CA TYR A 47 1.40 57.04 -19.60
C TYR A 47 1.76 55.95 -20.62
N TYR A 48 2.78 56.17 -21.46
CA TYR A 48 3.19 55.19 -22.47
C TYR A 48 3.75 53.90 -21.87
N LEU A 49 4.49 53.99 -20.75
CA LEU A 49 4.99 52.81 -20.04
C LEU A 49 3.84 51.98 -19.46
N MET A 50 2.87 52.64 -18.81
CA MET A 50 1.69 51.97 -18.26
C MET A 50 0.83 51.36 -19.36
N GLU A 51 0.63 52.06 -20.47
CA GLU A 51 -0.16 51.54 -21.59
C GLU A 51 0.51 50.33 -22.25
N GLY A 52 1.81 50.40 -22.53
CA GLY A 52 2.56 49.28 -23.11
C GLY A 52 2.60 48.06 -22.21
N LEU A 53 2.77 48.28 -20.89
CA LEU A 53 2.71 47.21 -19.92
C LEU A 53 1.32 46.56 -19.89
N GLN A 54 0.25 47.34 -19.85
CA GLN A 54 -1.12 46.79 -19.86
C GLN A 54 -1.41 46.01 -21.14
N ARG A 55 -0.90 46.48 -22.29
CA ARG A 55 -0.99 45.75 -23.57
C ARG A 55 -0.23 44.43 -23.54
N GLU A 56 1.01 44.39 -23.06
CA GLU A 56 1.74 43.11 -23.00
C GLU A 56 1.17 42.20 -21.90
N LYS A 57 0.73 42.73 -20.75
CA LYS A 57 0.00 41.97 -19.72
C LYS A 57 -1.26 41.33 -20.34
N MET A 58 -1.98 42.06 -21.19
CA MET A 58 -3.10 41.52 -21.95
C MET A 58 -2.66 40.42 -22.94
N VAL A 59 -1.57 40.62 -23.69
CA VAL A 59 -1.02 39.60 -24.60
C VAL A 59 -0.60 38.33 -23.84
N LEU A 60 0.16 38.47 -22.76
CA LEU A 60 0.62 37.35 -21.93
C LEU A 60 -0.55 36.65 -21.23
N ASN A 61 -1.56 37.39 -20.77
CA ASN A 61 -2.79 36.80 -20.24
C ASN A 61 -3.62 36.08 -21.33
N THR A 62 -3.48 36.46 -22.61
CA THR A 62 -4.09 35.72 -23.73
C THR A 62 -3.31 34.47 -24.14
N PHE A 63 -2.06 34.33 -23.69
CA PHE A 63 -1.30 33.08 -23.78
C PHE A 63 -1.70 32.17 -22.61
N ASP A 64 -2.90 31.60 -22.69
CA ASP A 64 -3.25 30.47 -21.85
C ASP A 64 -2.31 29.29 -22.18
N SER A 65 -2.05 28.46 -21.17
CA SER A 65 -1.35 27.17 -21.22
C SER A 65 -1.66 26.35 -22.48
N LEU A 66 -2.92 26.41 -22.94
CA LEU A 66 -3.43 25.77 -24.16
C LEU A 66 -2.71 26.21 -25.43
N ARG A 67 -2.50 27.53 -25.57
CA ARG A 67 -1.93 28.10 -26.78
C ARG A 67 -0.44 27.84 -26.78
N ILE A 68 0.24 28.10 -25.65
CA ILE A 68 1.66 27.81 -25.49
C ILE A 68 1.95 26.35 -25.85
N ALA A 69 1.21 25.38 -25.31
CA ALA A 69 1.45 23.96 -25.57
C ALA A 69 1.36 23.57 -27.06
N SER A 70 0.41 24.15 -27.81
CA SER A 70 0.19 23.88 -29.23
C SER A 70 1.16 24.60 -30.18
N GLU A 71 1.88 25.60 -29.66
CA GLU A 71 2.75 26.44 -30.46
C GLU A 71 4.13 25.82 -30.65
N SER A 72 4.80 26.19 -31.75
CA SER A 72 6.13 25.67 -32.06
C SER A 72 7.15 26.01 -30.95
N SER A 73 8.21 25.22 -30.80
CA SER A 73 9.29 25.55 -29.85
C SER A 73 9.87 26.94 -30.10
N LYS A 74 9.89 27.40 -31.36
CA LYS A 74 10.28 28.77 -31.74
C LYS A 74 9.32 29.80 -31.15
N THR A 75 8.01 29.61 -31.26
CA THR A 75 7.00 30.51 -30.69
C THR A 75 7.04 30.51 -29.16
N LYS A 76 7.24 29.34 -28.52
CA LYS A 76 7.39 29.24 -27.06
C LYS A 76 8.59 30.06 -26.58
N ASN A 77 9.73 29.92 -27.25
CA ASN A 77 10.94 30.68 -26.94
C ASN A 77 10.74 32.18 -27.23
N ASP A 78 10.00 32.54 -28.27
CA ASP A 78 9.67 33.93 -28.59
C ASP A 78 8.82 34.59 -27.50
N VAL A 79 7.81 33.90 -26.96
CA VAL A 79 6.98 34.43 -25.85
C VAL A 79 7.81 34.64 -24.59
N VAL A 80 8.69 33.69 -24.24
CA VAL A 80 9.60 33.81 -23.09
C VAL A 80 10.57 34.99 -23.31
N TRP A 81 11.19 35.05 -24.47
CA TRP A 81 12.13 36.13 -24.83
C TRP A 81 11.46 37.51 -24.83
N ARG A 82 10.23 37.63 -25.33
CA ARG A 82 9.45 38.87 -25.28
C ARG A 82 9.16 39.32 -23.85
N SER A 83 8.79 38.38 -22.98
CA SER A 83 8.58 38.66 -21.55
C SER A 83 9.87 39.16 -20.89
N GLU A 84 11.00 38.48 -21.15
CA GLU A 84 12.32 38.87 -20.66
C GLU A 84 12.75 40.28 -21.15
N LEU A 85 12.53 40.56 -22.43
CA LEU A 85 12.86 41.85 -23.05
C LEU A 85 12.02 42.99 -22.45
N LEU A 86 10.72 42.77 -22.28
CA LEU A 86 9.84 43.76 -21.65
C LEU A 86 10.29 44.04 -20.21
N ARG A 87 10.58 43.00 -19.42
CA ARG A 87 11.07 43.16 -18.05
C ARG A 87 12.36 43.99 -18.02
N SER A 88 13.33 43.65 -18.86
CA SER A 88 14.60 44.38 -18.93
C SER A 88 14.40 45.86 -19.29
N THR A 89 13.50 46.14 -20.22
CA THR A 89 13.14 47.51 -20.64
C THR A 89 12.52 48.30 -19.47
N LEU A 90 11.62 47.68 -18.72
CA LEU A 90 10.97 48.31 -17.56
C LEU A 90 11.93 48.55 -16.41
N GLU A 91 12.83 47.60 -16.13
CA GLU A 91 13.86 47.75 -15.12
C GLU A 91 14.81 48.92 -15.46
N GLN A 92 15.17 49.07 -16.73
CA GLN A 92 15.96 50.20 -17.22
C GLN A 92 15.20 51.53 -17.09
N ALA A 93 13.92 51.57 -17.48
CA ALA A 93 13.07 52.75 -17.33
C ALA A 93 12.90 53.14 -15.85
N LEU A 94 12.64 52.18 -14.96
CA LEU A 94 12.57 52.41 -13.51
C LEU A 94 13.88 52.95 -12.94
N ALA A 95 15.02 52.41 -13.38
CA ALA A 95 16.33 52.88 -12.96
C ALA A 95 16.56 54.37 -13.31
N THR A 96 16.05 54.82 -14.46
CA THR A 96 16.12 56.23 -14.87
C THR A 96 15.15 57.14 -14.11
N VAL A 97 14.06 56.61 -13.54
CA VAL A 97 12.96 57.40 -12.93
C VAL A 97 13.02 57.47 -11.38
N LYS A 98 14.05 56.89 -10.75
CA LYS A 98 14.26 56.66 -9.29
C LYS A 98 14.00 57.81 -8.29
N THR A 99 13.66 59.02 -8.71
CA THR A 99 13.51 60.21 -7.85
C THR A 99 12.08 60.54 -7.39
N HIS A 100 11.05 59.68 -7.59
CA HIS A 100 9.65 60.07 -7.29
C HIS A 100 8.74 59.07 -6.58
N ARG A 101 7.84 59.58 -5.72
CA ARG A 101 6.82 58.82 -4.97
C ARG A 101 5.80 58.05 -5.83
N LYS A 102 5.58 58.43 -7.11
CA LYS A 102 4.68 57.71 -8.03
C LYS A 102 5.23 56.34 -8.49
N LEU A 103 6.50 56.03 -8.20
CA LEU A 103 7.16 54.74 -8.50
C LEU A 103 6.45 53.52 -7.92
N ARG A 104 5.74 53.64 -6.80
CA ARG A 104 5.07 52.51 -6.13
C ARG A 104 4.01 51.80 -6.97
N ARG A 105 3.39 52.49 -7.94
CA ARG A 105 2.44 51.82 -8.85
C ARG A 105 3.18 51.00 -9.90
N LEU A 106 4.25 51.56 -10.46
CA LEU A 106 5.05 50.91 -11.50
C LEU A 106 5.91 49.76 -10.93
N GLU A 107 6.40 49.89 -9.70
CA GLU A 107 7.06 48.81 -8.94
C GLU A 107 6.14 47.60 -8.72
N ARG A 108 4.90 47.84 -8.28
CA ARG A 108 3.90 46.75 -8.13
C ARG A 108 3.60 46.06 -9.45
N GLU A 109 3.44 46.83 -10.51
CA GLU A 109 3.16 46.30 -11.83
C GLU A 109 4.37 45.55 -12.44
N LEU A 110 5.60 45.96 -12.11
CA LEU A 110 6.82 45.21 -12.45
C LEU A 110 6.88 43.88 -11.67
N ASP A 111 6.58 43.89 -10.38
CA ASP A 111 6.55 42.66 -9.57
C ASP A 111 5.47 41.69 -10.06
N ASP A 112 4.29 42.19 -10.43
CA ASP A 112 3.24 41.40 -11.12
C ASP A 112 3.78 40.76 -12.41
N ALA A 113 4.51 41.52 -13.23
CA ALA A 113 5.09 41.03 -14.48
C ALA A 113 6.16 39.95 -14.23
N ARG A 114 7.00 40.11 -13.19
CA ARG A 114 7.98 39.09 -12.77
C ARG A 114 7.30 37.79 -12.34
N HIS A 115 6.22 37.90 -11.55
CA HIS A 115 5.45 36.73 -11.16
C HIS A 115 4.82 36.03 -12.38
N LEU A 116 4.36 36.78 -13.38
CA LEU A 116 3.82 36.23 -14.61
C LEU A 116 4.91 35.54 -15.46
N GLU A 117 6.10 36.12 -15.59
CA GLU A 117 7.24 35.53 -16.30
C GLU A 117 7.65 34.20 -15.67
N VAL A 118 7.86 34.16 -14.35
CA VAL A 118 8.20 32.92 -13.64
C VAL A 118 7.12 31.84 -13.85
N ARG A 119 5.84 32.24 -13.83
CA ARG A 119 4.72 31.34 -14.15
C ARG A 119 4.75 30.86 -15.60
N LEU A 120 5.01 31.73 -16.57
CA LEU A 120 5.08 31.35 -17.98
C LEU A 120 6.28 30.47 -18.28
N THR A 121 7.45 30.77 -17.71
CA THR A 121 8.66 29.96 -17.86
C THR A 121 8.46 28.57 -17.28
N SER A 122 7.88 28.46 -16.07
CA SER A 122 7.55 27.16 -15.49
C SER A 122 6.49 26.41 -16.31
N LEU A 123 5.45 27.08 -16.81
CA LEU A 123 4.47 26.49 -17.71
C LEU A 123 5.07 26.07 -19.06
N CYS A 124 6.05 26.80 -19.60
CA CYS A 124 6.76 26.47 -20.83
C CYS A 124 7.65 25.24 -20.66
N VAL A 125 8.38 25.16 -19.54
CA VAL A 125 9.19 23.97 -19.20
C VAL A 125 8.28 22.76 -19.08
N LEU A 126 7.17 22.87 -18.35
CA LEU A 126 6.20 21.80 -18.21
C LEU A 126 5.57 21.45 -19.57
N ALA A 127 5.10 22.43 -20.35
CA ALA A 127 4.51 22.22 -21.68
C ALA A 127 5.52 21.75 -22.74
N SER A 128 6.81 21.69 -22.42
CA SER A 128 7.86 21.12 -23.25
C SER A 128 8.12 19.63 -22.97
N LEU A 129 7.60 19.11 -21.85
CA LEU A 129 7.77 17.70 -21.50
C LEU A 129 7.12 16.81 -22.57
N PRO A 130 7.79 15.73 -23.00
CA PRO A 130 7.19 14.69 -23.82
C PRO A 130 5.91 14.12 -23.18
N PHE A 131 4.96 13.71 -24.02
CA PHE A 131 3.68 13.17 -23.56
C PHE A 131 3.86 11.96 -22.62
N GLU A 132 4.95 11.22 -22.78
CA GLU A 132 5.31 10.09 -21.95
C GLU A 132 5.62 10.47 -20.51
N LEU A 133 6.28 11.61 -20.32
CA LEU A 133 6.56 12.12 -18.99
C LEU A 133 5.28 12.65 -18.34
N TRP A 134 4.43 13.34 -19.11
CA TRP A 134 3.12 13.75 -18.61
C TRP A 134 2.26 12.56 -18.19
N GLY A 135 2.21 11.50 -19.00
CA GLY A 135 1.48 10.28 -18.68
C GLY A 135 1.97 9.64 -17.37
N LYS A 136 3.30 9.58 -17.16
CA LYS A 136 3.89 9.09 -15.89
C LYS A 136 3.58 9.99 -14.71
N ILE A 137 3.65 11.31 -14.86
CA ILE A 137 3.29 12.26 -13.81
C ILE A 137 1.81 12.07 -13.44
N PHE A 138 0.91 12.00 -14.42
CA PHE A 138 -0.51 11.77 -14.16
C PHE A 138 -0.76 10.44 -13.48
N GLN A 139 -0.03 9.40 -13.86
CA GLN A 139 -0.14 8.10 -13.22
C GLN A 139 0.28 8.16 -11.74
N MET A 140 1.40 8.80 -11.42
CA MET A 140 1.84 8.99 -10.03
C MET A 140 0.80 9.78 -9.22
N VAL A 141 0.20 10.82 -9.81
CA VAL A 141 -0.86 11.61 -9.15
C VAL A 141 -2.11 10.75 -8.90
N VAL A 142 -2.56 9.99 -9.90
CA VAL A 142 -3.72 9.09 -9.80
C VAL A 142 -3.50 7.96 -8.78
N GLU A 143 -2.29 7.39 -8.73
CA GLU A 143 -1.92 6.33 -7.78
C GLU A 143 -1.75 6.86 -6.35
N GLY A 144 -1.27 8.11 -6.19
CA GLY A 144 -1.08 8.75 -4.88
C GLY A 144 -2.35 9.27 -4.23
N ASP A 145 -3.46 9.40 -4.98
CA ASP A 145 -4.72 10.03 -4.52
C ASP A 145 -5.60 9.11 -3.66
N GLY A 146 -5.01 8.13 -2.98
CA GLY A 146 -5.67 7.34 -1.94
C GLY A 146 -6.94 6.60 -2.35
N GLY A 147 -7.16 6.36 -3.65
CA GLY A 147 -8.36 5.69 -4.17
C GLY A 147 -9.40 6.62 -4.83
N ARG A 148 -9.13 7.91 -4.98
CA ARG A 148 -9.93 8.81 -5.85
C ARG A 148 -9.39 8.88 -7.30
N GLY A 149 -8.55 7.91 -7.68
CA GLY A 149 -7.80 7.90 -8.93
C GLY A 149 -8.62 8.15 -10.20
N LEU A 150 -9.83 7.58 -10.32
CA LEU A 150 -10.70 7.80 -11.47
C LEU A 150 -11.22 9.24 -11.56
N ILE A 151 -11.64 9.81 -10.43
CA ILE A 151 -12.09 11.22 -10.35
C ILE A 151 -10.90 12.16 -10.63
N THR A 152 -9.71 11.81 -10.14
CA THR A 152 -8.49 12.55 -10.41
C THR A 152 -8.06 12.47 -11.87
N ALA A 153 -8.18 11.31 -12.53
CA ALA A 153 -7.96 11.18 -13.97
C ALA A 153 -8.95 12.05 -14.78
N VAL A 154 -10.23 12.09 -14.37
CA VAL A 154 -11.22 12.99 -14.96
C VAL A 154 -10.80 14.44 -14.74
N THR A 155 -10.47 14.83 -13.51
CA THR A 155 -10.06 16.21 -13.16
C THR A 155 -8.86 16.65 -13.97
N ILE A 156 -7.81 15.82 -14.05
CA ILE A 156 -6.63 16.04 -14.89
C ILE A 156 -7.05 16.26 -16.34
N SER A 157 -7.93 15.41 -16.87
CA SER A 157 -8.41 15.54 -18.26
C SER A 157 -9.23 16.81 -18.52
N HIS A 158 -9.66 17.53 -17.47
CA HIS A 158 -10.40 18.78 -17.55
C HIS A 158 -9.56 20.04 -17.27
N VAL A 159 -8.28 19.90 -16.86
CA VAL A 159 -7.39 21.05 -16.60
C VAL A 159 -7.16 21.87 -17.87
N CYS A 160 -6.68 21.22 -18.93
CA CYS A 160 -6.40 21.87 -20.21
C CYS A 160 -6.43 20.84 -21.36
N ARG A 161 -6.43 21.28 -22.63
CA ARG A 161 -6.46 20.40 -23.82
C ARG A 161 -5.25 19.48 -23.89
N LEU A 162 -4.06 19.96 -23.50
CA LEU A 162 -2.86 19.12 -23.45
C LEU A 162 -3.08 17.97 -22.47
N PHE A 163 -3.55 18.28 -21.26
CA PHE A 163 -3.79 17.28 -20.22
C PHE A 163 -4.89 16.31 -20.64
N ARG A 164 -5.98 16.82 -21.23
CA ARG A 164 -7.05 16.00 -21.82
C ARG A 164 -6.50 15.02 -22.85
N TYR A 165 -5.72 15.53 -23.80
CA TYR A 165 -5.14 14.73 -24.87
C TYR A 165 -4.21 13.65 -24.32
N THR A 166 -3.30 14.03 -23.41
CA THR A 166 -2.41 13.08 -22.75
C THR A 166 -3.19 12.04 -21.96
N ALA A 167 -4.16 12.45 -21.12
CA ALA A 167 -4.92 11.54 -20.28
C ALA A 167 -5.72 10.52 -21.12
N LEU A 168 -6.31 10.96 -22.24
CA LEU A 168 -7.02 10.06 -23.16
C LEU A 168 -6.07 9.11 -23.92
N ARG A 169 -4.79 9.49 -24.11
CA ARG A 169 -3.76 8.62 -24.72
C ARG A 169 -3.14 7.62 -23.75
N TYR A 170 -3.41 7.73 -22.45
CA TYR A 170 -2.89 6.86 -21.40
C TYR A 170 -4.02 6.03 -20.77
N PRO A 171 -4.35 4.85 -21.34
CA PRO A 171 -5.40 3.96 -20.81
C PRO A 171 -5.17 3.53 -19.36
N SER A 172 -3.91 3.51 -18.88
CA SER A 172 -3.56 3.11 -17.50
C SER A 172 -4.14 4.04 -16.44
N LEU A 173 -4.43 5.30 -16.79
CA LEU A 173 -5.10 6.24 -15.88
C LEU A 173 -6.55 5.84 -15.57
N TRP A 174 -7.13 4.95 -16.39
CA TRP A 174 -8.53 4.53 -16.33
C TRP A 174 -8.70 3.05 -15.96
N SER A 175 -7.60 2.33 -15.68
CA SER A 175 -7.64 0.89 -15.35
C SER A 175 -7.83 0.60 -13.86
N THR A 176 -7.69 1.60 -12.99
CA THR A 176 -7.94 1.49 -11.56
C THR A 176 -9.31 2.07 -11.26
N ILE A 177 -10.27 1.21 -10.94
CA ILE A 177 -11.64 1.57 -10.61
C ILE A 177 -11.80 1.44 -9.10
N ASP A 178 -11.96 2.56 -8.42
CA ASP A 178 -12.29 2.60 -7.01
C ASP A 178 -13.62 3.34 -6.84
N VAL A 179 -14.63 2.61 -6.39
CA VAL A 179 -15.98 3.13 -6.13
C VAL A 179 -16.27 3.18 -4.62
N SER A 180 -15.26 2.96 -3.78
CA SER A 180 -15.40 3.12 -2.33
C SER A 180 -15.75 4.58 -1.99
N TYR A 181 -15.10 5.57 -2.60
CA TYR A 181 -15.33 7.00 -2.30
C TYR A 181 -16.57 7.63 -2.95
N ALA A 182 -17.56 6.85 -3.38
CA ALA A 182 -18.84 7.40 -3.78
C ALA A 182 -19.53 8.01 -2.54
N ASP A 183 -19.30 9.30 -2.30
CA ASP A 183 -19.96 10.07 -1.24
C ASP A 183 -21.47 9.82 -1.34
N TYR A 184 -22.15 9.63 -0.20
CA TYR A 184 -23.59 9.34 -0.16
C TYR A 184 -24.43 10.30 -1.01
N GLU A 185 -23.97 11.54 -1.12
CA GLU A 185 -24.66 12.61 -1.85
C GLU A 185 -24.36 12.64 -3.35
N TYR A 186 -23.19 12.17 -3.80
CA TYR A 186 -22.72 12.32 -5.18
C TYR A 186 -22.04 11.05 -5.71
N PRO A 187 -22.82 9.97 -5.93
CA PRO A 187 -22.30 8.75 -6.54
C PRO A 187 -21.74 9.03 -7.93
N LEU A 188 -20.65 8.33 -8.29
CA LEU A 188 -20.10 8.33 -9.64
C LEU A 188 -21.19 7.92 -10.64
N SER A 189 -21.50 8.76 -11.63
CA SER A 189 -22.52 8.37 -12.60
C SER A 189 -22.10 7.12 -13.39
N LEU A 190 -23.05 6.24 -13.68
CA LEU A 190 -22.79 5.02 -14.46
C LEU A 190 -22.23 5.35 -15.85
N ASP A 191 -22.68 6.44 -16.46
CA ASP A 191 -22.18 6.91 -17.75
C ASP A 191 -20.71 7.35 -17.69
N LEU A 192 -20.31 7.97 -16.58
CA LEU A 192 -18.91 8.33 -16.37
C LEU A 192 -18.06 7.08 -16.14
N LEU A 193 -18.52 6.13 -15.32
CA LEU A 193 -17.83 4.85 -15.12
C LEU A 193 -17.67 4.09 -16.45
N LYS A 194 -18.73 4.03 -17.26
CA LYS A 194 -18.70 3.43 -18.60
C LYS A 194 -17.68 4.12 -19.50
N SER A 195 -17.69 5.45 -19.52
CA SER A 195 -16.70 6.25 -20.29
C SER A 195 -15.26 5.95 -19.85
N CYS A 196 -15.02 5.78 -18.54
CA CYS A 196 -13.72 5.41 -18.02
C CYS A 196 -13.32 3.98 -18.42
N LEU A 197 -14.25 3.02 -18.35
CA LEU A 197 -14.02 1.63 -18.77
C LEU A 197 -13.65 1.52 -20.26
N GLU A 198 -14.30 2.32 -21.11
CA GLU A 198 -13.99 2.45 -22.55
C GLU A 198 -12.60 3.06 -22.77
N ARG A 199 -12.24 4.11 -22.02
CA ARG A 199 -10.91 4.75 -22.08
C ARG A 199 -9.79 3.83 -21.58
N GLY A 200 -10.08 2.93 -20.63
CA GLY A 200 -9.16 1.89 -20.16
C GLY A 200 -8.85 0.82 -21.21
N LYS A 201 -9.58 0.80 -22.34
CA LYS A 201 -9.39 -0.13 -23.47
C LYS A 201 -9.39 -1.60 -23.02
N GLN A 202 -8.31 -2.34 -23.31
CA GLN A 202 -8.14 -3.74 -22.95
C GLN A 202 -7.16 -3.93 -21.78
N LEU A 203 -6.80 -2.84 -21.08
CA LEU A 203 -5.90 -2.97 -19.95
C LEU A 203 -6.57 -3.75 -18.81
N PRO A 204 -5.78 -4.55 -18.07
CA PRO A 204 -6.30 -5.26 -16.91
C PRO A 204 -6.80 -4.30 -15.83
N LEU A 205 -7.95 -4.60 -15.25
CA LEU A 205 -8.64 -3.77 -14.27
C LEU A 205 -8.21 -4.11 -12.85
N GLN A 206 -7.97 -3.07 -12.05
CA GLN A 206 -7.86 -3.15 -10.59
C GLN A 206 -9.12 -2.52 -10.01
N ILE A 207 -9.91 -3.32 -9.28
CA ILE A 207 -11.23 -2.91 -8.80
C ILE A 207 -11.19 -2.87 -7.27
N ARG A 208 -11.64 -1.76 -6.70
CA ARG A 208 -11.85 -1.57 -5.26
C ARG A 208 -13.27 -1.13 -5.00
N MET A 209 -13.95 -1.84 -4.10
CA MET A 209 -15.32 -1.54 -3.69
C MET A 209 -15.44 -1.69 -2.19
N GLU A 210 -16.34 -0.91 -1.60
CA GLU A 210 -16.61 -0.91 -0.17
C GLU A 210 -18.12 -0.87 0.04
N PHE A 211 -18.65 -1.87 0.74
CA PHE A 211 -20.06 -1.98 1.08
C PHE A 211 -20.30 -1.55 2.52
N ASP A 212 -21.26 -0.64 2.68
CA ASP A 212 -21.60 -0.02 3.94
C ASP A 212 -22.57 -0.83 4.80
N ASP A 213 -22.59 -0.44 6.06
CA ASP A 213 -23.22 -1.07 7.22
C ASP A 213 -24.73 -0.79 7.38
N TYR A 214 -25.15 0.47 7.16
CA TYR A 214 -26.44 0.95 7.63
C TYR A 214 -27.62 0.44 6.78
N ASN A 215 -28.14 -0.74 7.16
CA ASN A 215 -29.20 -1.48 6.49
C ASN A 215 -28.81 -1.88 5.06
N GLY A 216 -29.16 -3.10 4.62
CA GLY A 216 -28.90 -3.57 3.24
C GLY A 216 -29.49 -2.68 2.13
N PHE A 217 -30.21 -1.62 2.50
CA PHE A 217 -30.80 -0.59 1.65
C PHE A 217 -30.02 0.72 1.60
N SER A 218 -28.78 0.77 2.10
CA SER A 218 -27.98 2.00 1.99
C SER A 218 -27.90 2.43 0.50
N PRO A 219 -28.10 3.72 0.18
CA PRO A 219 -27.99 4.19 -1.20
C PRO A 219 -26.65 3.81 -1.83
N ARG A 220 -25.56 3.85 -1.04
CA ARG A 220 -24.21 3.44 -1.45
C ARG A 220 -24.18 1.97 -1.89
N ASN A 221 -24.74 1.06 -1.10
CA ASN A 221 -24.80 -0.37 -1.48
C ASN A 221 -25.58 -0.55 -2.77
N THR A 222 -26.73 0.13 -2.92
CA THR A 222 -27.52 0.09 -4.16
C THR A 222 -26.71 0.54 -5.39
N TRP A 223 -25.91 1.60 -5.25
CA TRP A 223 -25.01 2.05 -6.32
C TRP A 223 -23.87 1.07 -6.59
N ASN A 224 -23.25 0.53 -5.54
CA ASN A 224 -22.20 -0.48 -5.68
C ASN A 224 -22.70 -1.74 -6.39
N CYS A 225 -23.96 -2.13 -6.20
CA CYS A 225 -24.58 -3.20 -6.97
C CYS A 225 -24.59 -2.88 -8.47
N LYS A 226 -25.04 -1.67 -8.83
CA LYS A 226 -25.07 -1.21 -10.22
C LYS A 226 -23.67 -1.08 -10.83
N TYR A 227 -22.69 -0.62 -10.05
CA TYR A 227 -21.29 -0.58 -10.49
C TYR A 227 -20.76 -1.99 -10.74
N LEU A 228 -21.02 -2.92 -9.80
CA LEU A 228 -20.61 -4.30 -9.92
C LEU A 228 -21.22 -4.98 -11.15
N GLU A 229 -22.53 -4.79 -11.39
CA GLU A 229 -23.21 -5.28 -12.59
C GLU A 229 -22.56 -4.78 -13.88
N LEU A 230 -22.16 -3.50 -13.93
CA LEU A 230 -21.43 -2.95 -15.07
C LEU A 230 -20.01 -3.53 -15.18
N LEU A 231 -19.29 -3.66 -14.06
CA LEU A 231 -17.91 -4.16 -14.02
C LEU A 231 -17.82 -5.64 -14.39
N VAL A 232 -18.84 -6.43 -14.07
CA VAL A 232 -18.97 -7.86 -14.44
C VAL A 232 -18.95 -8.05 -15.94
N GLN A 233 -19.48 -7.10 -16.73
CA GLN A 233 -19.40 -7.13 -18.19
C GLN A 233 -17.96 -7.06 -18.71
N HIS A 234 -17.02 -6.63 -17.86
CA HIS A 234 -15.59 -6.54 -18.13
C HIS A 234 -14.77 -7.54 -17.28
N SER A 235 -15.38 -8.61 -16.77
CA SER A 235 -14.74 -9.62 -15.90
C SER A 235 -13.48 -10.23 -16.52
N HIS A 236 -13.45 -10.42 -17.85
CA HIS A 236 -12.29 -10.90 -18.59
C HIS A 236 -11.04 -10.03 -18.43
N ARG A 237 -11.19 -8.76 -18.04
CA ARG A 237 -10.08 -7.83 -17.79
C ARG A 237 -9.68 -7.78 -16.32
N TRP A 238 -10.44 -8.35 -15.40
CA TRP A 238 -10.14 -8.21 -13.97
C TRP A 238 -8.78 -8.83 -13.65
N ARG A 239 -7.91 -8.05 -13.01
CA ARG A 239 -6.60 -8.49 -12.53
C ARG A 239 -6.56 -8.55 -11.02
N SER A 240 -7.14 -7.56 -10.36
CA SER A 240 -7.19 -7.46 -8.90
C SER A 240 -8.58 -7.01 -8.48
N LEU A 241 -9.13 -7.66 -7.45
CA LEU A 241 -10.41 -7.31 -6.85
C LEU A 241 -10.25 -7.14 -5.35
N TYR A 242 -10.60 -5.96 -4.84
CA TYR A 242 -10.65 -5.63 -3.43
C TYR A 242 -12.10 -5.31 -3.04
N ILE A 243 -12.61 -6.02 -2.04
CA ILE A 243 -13.95 -5.81 -1.49
C ILE A 243 -13.82 -5.61 0.01
N GLU A 244 -14.30 -4.49 0.53
CA GLU A 244 -14.46 -4.26 1.97
C GLU A 244 -15.95 -4.30 2.36
N LEU A 245 -16.26 -4.98 3.46
CA LEU A 245 -17.59 -5.26 3.96
C LEU A 245 -17.70 -4.73 5.40
N TYR A 246 -18.60 -3.77 5.66
CA TYR A 246 -18.68 -3.12 6.98
C TYR A 246 -19.54 -3.87 7.99
N GLU A 247 -20.77 -4.29 7.70
CA GLU A 247 -21.58 -5.20 8.54
C GLU A 247 -22.57 -5.93 7.63
N PHE A 248 -22.50 -7.27 7.61
CA PHE A 248 -23.23 -8.07 6.64
C PHE A 248 -24.29 -8.92 7.34
N ASP A 249 -25.49 -8.36 7.50
CA ASP A 249 -26.68 -9.22 7.63
C ASP A 249 -27.05 -9.79 6.26
N THR A 250 -26.38 -10.89 6.02
CA THR A 250 -26.18 -11.68 4.80
C THR A 250 -27.33 -11.90 3.84
N TRP A 251 -28.59 -11.88 4.28
CA TRP A 251 -29.69 -12.25 3.39
C TRP A 251 -29.97 -11.15 2.34
N MET A 252 -29.88 -9.88 2.73
CA MET A 252 -30.15 -8.76 1.81
C MET A 252 -28.97 -8.53 0.87
N CYS A 253 -27.77 -8.60 1.42
CA CYS A 253 -26.55 -8.30 0.70
C CYS A 253 -25.98 -9.48 -0.08
N ALA A 254 -26.58 -10.68 -0.02
CA ALA A 254 -26.25 -11.76 -0.96
C ALA A 254 -26.75 -11.45 -2.38
N THR A 255 -27.83 -10.66 -2.51
CA THR A 255 -28.46 -10.36 -3.80
C THR A 255 -27.53 -9.75 -4.85
N PRO A 256 -26.63 -8.79 -4.54
CA PRO A 256 -25.72 -8.22 -5.53
C PRO A 256 -24.68 -9.24 -5.96
N PHE A 257 -24.22 -10.08 -5.04
CA PHE A 257 -23.24 -11.12 -5.30
C PHE A 257 -23.81 -12.33 -6.04
N ARG A 258 -25.14 -12.51 -6.07
CA ARG A 258 -25.76 -13.52 -6.95
C ARG A 258 -25.41 -13.28 -8.42
N SER A 259 -25.26 -12.01 -8.83
CA SER A 259 -24.82 -11.65 -10.19
C SER A 259 -23.39 -12.12 -10.51
N LEU A 260 -22.58 -12.40 -9.48
CA LEU A 260 -21.23 -12.94 -9.62
C LEU A 260 -21.21 -14.47 -9.73
N SER A 261 -22.36 -15.14 -9.74
CA SER A 261 -22.38 -16.59 -9.97
C SER A 261 -21.93 -16.89 -11.41
N PHE A 262 -21.08 -17.89 -11.58
CA PHE A 262 -20.57 -18.36 -12.88
C PHE A 262 -19.73 -17.32 -13.65
N LEU A 263 -18.98 -16.49 -12.91
CA LEU A 263 -18.16 -15.44 -13.50
C LEU A 263 -16.89 -16.00 -14.15
N ASP A 264 -16.66 -15.66 -15.43
CA ASP A 264 -15.39 -15.93 -16.10
C ASP A 264 -14.41 -14.77 -15.87
N VAL A 265 -13.38 -15.02 -15.07
CA VAL A 265 -12.33 -14.05 -14.69
C VAL A 265 -10.94 -14.61 -15.01
N PRO A 266 -10.64 -14.89 -16.28
CA PRO A 266 -9.43 -15.59 -16.71
C PRO A 266 -8.13 -14.89 -16.33
N ASN A 267 -8.16 -13.57 -16.09
CA ASN A 267 -6.98 -12.75 -15.77
C ASN A 267 -6.86 -12.36 -14.30
N LEU A 268 -7.78 -12.82 -13.43
CA LEU A 268 -7.76 -12.44 -12.02
C LEU A 268 -6.56 -13.10 -11.34
N LEU A 269 -5.68 -12.28 -10.76
CA LEU A 269 -4.45 -12.71 -10.08
C LEU A 269 -4.58 -12.57 -8.55
N HIS A 270 -5.24 -11.50 -8.10
CA HIS A 270 -5.33 -11.13 -6.69
C HIS A 270 -6.78 -10.90 -6.30
N ILE A 271 -7.19 -11.50 -5.18
CA ILE A 271 -8.47 -11.20 -4.54
C ILE A 271 -8.24 -10.83 -3.09
N THR A 272 -8.83 -9.73 -2.66
CA THR A 272 -8.83 -9.27 -1.26
C THR A 272 -10.27 -9.06 -0.81
N ILE A 273 -10.68 -9.73 0.26
CA ILE A 273 -12.00 -9.57 0.86
C ILE A 273 -11.83 -9.27 2.34
N THR A 274 -12.09 -8.03 2.74
CA THR A 274 -12.03 -7.62 4.14
C THR A 274 -13.45 -7.46 4.68
N SER A 275 -13.71 -8.02 5.85
CA SER A 275 -14.94 -7.82 6.59
C SER A 275 -14.60 -7.27 7.96
N ARG A 276 -15.30 -6.22 8.42
CA ARG A 276 -15.07 -5.67 9.77
C ARG A 276 -15.65 -6.57 10.84
N PHE A 277 -16.80 -7.17 10.57
CA PHE A 277 -17.39 -8.20 11.43
C PHE A 277 -17.19 -9.59 10.82
N PRO A 278 -17.14 -10.64 11.65
CA PRO A 278 -17.13 -11.99 11.15
C PRO A 278 -18.52 -12.36 10.68
N TRP A 279 -18.55 -13.16 9.62
CA TRP A 279 -19.81 -13.64 9.09
C TRP A 279 -20.46 -14.56 10.12
N SER A 280 -21.72 -14.26 10.46
CA SER A 280 -22.48 -15.12 11.37
C SER A 280 -22.55 -16.54 10.80
N GLY A 281 -22.44 -17.56 11.67
CA GLY A 281 -22.28 -18.96 11.27
C GLY A 281 -23.27 -19.47 10.23
N ARG A 282 -24.50 -18.93 10.18
CA ARG A 282 -25.55 -19.29 9.21
C ARG A 282 -25.16 -19.03 7.74
N THR A 283 -24.12 -18.24 7.49
CA THR A 283 -23.91 -17.58 6.19
C THR A 283 -22.58 -17.89 5.59
N ALA A 284 -21.60 -18.19 6.45
CA ALA A 284 -20.48 -19.00 6.08
C ALA A 284 -20.98 -20.24 5.34
N GLU A 285 -22.03 -20.94 5.80
CA GLU A 285 -22.55 -22.21 5.24
C GLU A 285 -22.82 -22.22 3.73
N GLN A 286 -23.17 -21.10 3.10
CA GLN A 286 -23.55 -21.10 1.69
C GLN A 286 -22.45 -20.69 0.70
N GLY A 287 -21.24 -20.31 1.17
CA GLY A 287 -20.09 -20.04 0.29
C GLY A 287 -20.39 -19.04 -0.83
N PHE A 288 -20.78 -17.82 -0.49
CA PHE A 288 -21.41 -16.93 -1.46
C PHE A 288 -20.50 -16.34 -2.53
N LEU A 289 -19.18 -16.26 -2.30
CA LEU A 289 -18.27 -15.53 -3.17
C LEU A 289 -17.32 -16.50 -3.88
N CYS A 290 -17.38 -16.50 -5.20
CA CYS A 290 -16.43 -17.17 -6.10
C CYS A 290 -16.56 -18.69 -6.31
N ASN A 291 -17.53 -19.38 -5.67
CA ASN A 291 -17.65 -20.84 -5.79
C ASN A 291 -17.83 -21.35 -7.23
N SER A 292 -18.32 -20.50 -8.13
CA SER A 292 -18.55 -20.81 -9.54
C SER A 292 -17.67 -19.99 -10.48
N TRP A 293 -16.65 -19.30 -9.97
CA TRP A 293 -15.78 -18.49 -10.82
C TRP A 293 -14.82 -19.37 -11.62
N ASN A 294 -14.58 -19.00 -12.87
CA ASN A 294 -13.46 -19.52 -13.63
C ASN A 294 -12.28 -18.56 -13.50
N ALA A 295 -11.41 -18.81 -12.52
CA ALA A 295 -10.27 -17.97 -12.18
C ALA A 295 -8.92 -18.74 -12.28
N PRO A 296 -8.56 -19.28 -13.45
CA PRO A 296 -7.41 -20.18 -13.60
C PRO A 296 -6.06 -19.54 -13.26
N ARG A 297 -5.98 -18.20 -13.24
CA ARG A 297 -4.76 -17.47 -12.93
C ARG A 297 -4.73 -16.92 -11.51
N LEU A 298 -5.72 -17.21 -10.67
CA LEU A 298 -5.78 -16.69 -9.31
C LEU A 298 -4.62 -17.27 -8.49
N ARG A 299 -3.70 -16.40 -8.04
CA ARG A 299 -2.49 -16.79 -7.28
C ARG A 299 -2.50 -16.32 -5.84
N SER A 300 -3.16 -15.21 -5.55
CA SER A 300 -3.08 -14.53 -4.26
C SER A 300 -4.46 -14.27 -3.68
N LEU A 301 -4.65 -14.71 -2.44
CA LEU A 301 -5.87 -14.57 -1.66
C LEU A 301 -5.55 -13.84 -0.36
N ARG A 302 -6.21 -12.71 -0.11
CA ARG A 302 -6.21 -12.06 1.19
C ARG A 302 -7.62 -11.97 1.71
N VAL A 303 -7.86 -12.44 2.92
CA VAL A 303 -9.19 -12.40 3.53
C VAL A 303 -9.09 -11.93 4.96
N SER A 304 -10.04 -11.10 5.41
CA SER A 304 -10.16 -10.69 6.81
C SER A 304 -11.57 -10.96 7.30
N ASN A 305 -11.70 -11.75 8.36
CA ASN A 305 -12.96 -12.18 8.95
C ASN A 305 -13.92 -12.84 7.95
N TYR A 306 -13.38 -13.44 6.88
CA TYR A 306 -14.14 -14.12 5.84
C TYR A 306 -13.36 -15.28 5.22
N LEU A 307 -14.05 -16.36 4.84
CA LEU A 307 -13.50 -17.42 3.97
C LEU A 307 -14.44 -17.58 2.77
N PRO A 308 -13.99 -17.26 1.54
CA PRO A 308 -14.87 -17.24 0.37
C PRO A 308 -15.40 -18.60 -0.06
N PHE A 309 -14.81 -19.71 0.40
CA PHE A 309 -15.06 -21.03 -0.17
C PHE A 309 -15.66 -22.03 0.82
N SER A 310 -16.48 -22.92 0.27
CA SER A 310 -16.88 -24.17 0.90
C SER A 310 -15.87 -25.28 0.54
N PRO A 311 -15.57 -26.24 1.44
CA PRO A 311 -14.72 -27.40 1.15
C PRO A 311 -15.13 -28.17 -0.12
N ASP A 312 -16.41 -28.13 -0.47
CA ASP A 312 -16.98 -28.88 -1.60
C ASP A 312 -16.83 -28.17 -2.96
N GLN A 313 -16.41 -26.90 -3.00
CA GLN A 313 -16.55 -26.04 -4.20
C GLN A 313 -15.29 -25.23 -4.54
N MET A 314 -14.13 -25.91 -4.66
CA MET A 314 -12.81 -25.25 -4.72
C MET A 314 -12.05 -25.33 -6.06
N ALA A 315 -12.69 -25.68 -7.17
CA ALA A 315 -12.00 -25.76 -8.48
C ALA A 315 -11.28 -24.44 -8.86
N CYS A 316 -11.84 -23.28 -8.50
CA CYS A 316 -11.27 -21.97 -8.79
C CYS A 316 -10.05 -21.58 -7.94
N PHE A 317 -9.80 -22.28 -6.84
CA PHE A 317 -8.77 -21.94 -5.85
C PHE A 317 -7.56 -22.88 -5.85
N GLN A 318 -7.55 -23.89 -6.73
CA GLN A 318 -6.45 -24.85 -6.84
C GLN A 318 -5.10 -24.20 -7.18
N ASN A 319 -5.14 -23.00 -7.76
CA ASN A 319 -3.99 -22.26 -8.25
C ASN A 319 -3.43 -21.21 -7.28
N ILE A 320 -4.03 -21.05 -6.09
CA ILE A 320 -3.55 -20.11 -5.07
C ILE A 320 -2.17 -20.56 -4.59
N GLU A 321 -1.20 -19.67 -4.72
CA GLU A 321 0.18 -19.83 -4.25
C GLU A 321 0.41 -19.10 -2.93
N GLN A 322 -0.35 -18.04 -2.65
CA GLN A 322 -0.20 -17.18 -1.48
C GLN A 322 -1.57 -16.91 -0.82
N ALA A 323 -1.69 -17.20 0.47
CA ALA A 323 -2.88 -16.89 1.26
C ALA A 323 -2.53 -16.09 2.52
N GLU A 324 -3.23 -15.00 2.73
CA GLU A 324 -3.23 -14.24 3.97
C GLU A 324 -4.63 -14.24 4.56
N ILE A 325 -4.76 -14.80 5.76
CA ILE A 325 -6.03 -14.96 6.45
C ILE A 325 -5.94 -14.19 7.77
N GLN A 326 -6.76 -13.16 7.88
CA GLN A 326 -6.83 -12.29 9.03
C GLN A 326 -8.12 -12.52 9.82
N PHE A 327 -7.99 -12.54 11.14
CA PHE A 327 -9.07 -12.56 12.12
C PHE A 327 -8.89 -11.31 12.97
N SER A 328 -9.88 -10.43 13.04
CA SER A 328 -9.77 -9.15 13.75
C SER A 328 -11.00 -8.72 14.53
N SER A 329 -12.08 -9.51 14.48
CA SER A 329 -13.32 -9.26 15.20
C SER A 329 -13.89 -10.52 15.85
N GLU A 330 -14.75 -10.30 16.85
CA GLU A 330 -15.45 -11.33 17.63
C GLU A 330 -16.38 -12.13 16.74
N GLY A 331 -16.10 -13.43 16.55
CA GLY A 331 -16.89 -14.30 15.68
C GLY A 331 -16.80 -15.77 16.01
N PHE A 332 -17.69 -16.55 15.40
CA PHE A 332 -17.73 -18.00 15.56
C PHE A 332 -17.23 -18.68 14.29
N TRP A 333 -15.97 -19.11 14.33
CA TRP A 333 -15.35 -19.89 13.26
C TRP A 333 -15.38 -21.36 13.63
N ASN A 334 -15.82 -22.18 12.68
CA ASN A 334 -15.71 -23.63 12.78
C ASN A 334 -14.28 -24.05 12.35
N PRO A 335 -13.45 -24.58 13.27
CA PRO A 335 -12.08 -24.98 12.97
C PRO A 335 -11.99 -26.07 11.89
N GLU A 336 -12.88 -27.07 11.93
CA GLU A 336 -12.88 -28.19 10.98
C GLU A 336 -13.11 -27.69 9.56
N ARG A 337 -14.07 -26.78 9.39
CA ARG A 337 -14.33 -26.20 8.08
C ARG A 337 -13.15 -25.37 7.57
N TYR A 338 -12.56 -24.57 8.45
CA TYR A 338 -11.39 -23.76 8.14
C TYR A 338 -10.22 -24.63 7.64
N LEU A 339 -9.90 -25.69 8.39
CA LEU A 339 -8.85 -26.63 8.01
C LEU A 339 -9.22 -27.40 6.74
N GLY A 340 -10.46 -27.87 6.63
CA GLY A 340 -10.97 -28.52 5.42
C GLY A 340 -10.79 -27.64 4.19
N ALA A 341 -11.07 -26.35 4.31
CA ALA A 341 -10.90 -25.36 3.25
C ALA A 341 -9.42 -25.14 2.89
N LEU A 342 -8.54 -25.01 3.88
CA LEU A 342 -7.08 -24.91 3.66
C LEU A 342 -6.49 -26.16 2.99
N SER A 343 -6.95 -27.36 3.38
CA SER A 343 -6.44 -28.63 2.85
C SER A 343 -6.62 -28.80 1.33
N LYS A 344 -7.55 -28.02 0.74
CA LYS A 344 -7.82 -28.03 -0.70
C LYS A 344 -6.96 -27.05 -1.50
N LEU A 345 -6.23 -26.15 -0.85
CA LEU A 345 -5.31 -25.21 -1.49
C LEU A 345 -4.00 -25.93 -1.84
N SER A 346 -4.06 -26.88 -2.77
CA SER A 346 -2.94 -27.76 -3.07
C SER A 346 -1.72 -27.03 -3.62
N SER A 347 -1.85 -25.86 -4.26
CA SER A 347 -0.71 -25.08 -4.76
C SER A 347 -0.14 -24.08 -3.75
N LEU A 348 -0.67 -24.05 -2.52
CA LEU A 348 -0.31 -23.03 -1.55
C LEU A 348 1.14 -23.18 -1.10
N SER A 349 1.94 -22.15 -1.39
CA SER A 349 3.37 -22.08 -1.05
C SER A 349 3.65 -21.13 0.11
N GLN A 350 2.79 -20.13 0.33
CA GLN A 350 2.91 -19.16 1.41
C GLN A 350 1.60 -19.03 2.15
N LEU A 351 1.62 -19.25 3.46
CA LEU A 351 0.47 -19.09 4.34
C LEU A 351 0.79 -18.08 5.44
N ASN A 352 -0.01 -17.03 5.54
CA ASN A 352 0.07 -16.03 6.61
C ASN A 352 -1.24 -15.99 7.39
N LEU A 353 -1.18 -16.30 8.68
CA LEU A 353 -2.30 -16.28 9.61
C LEU A 353 -2.15 -15.11 10.56
N VAL A 354 -3.08 -14.16 10.53
CA VAL A 354 -3.02 -12.94 11.35
C VAL A 354 -4.23 -12.90 12.26
N ILE A 355 -4.05 -12.98 13.57
CA ILE A 355 -5.13 -12.92 14.56
C ILE A 355 -4.94 -11.64 15.37
N ARG A 356 -5.98 -10.82 15.45
CA ARG A 356 -5.98 -9.53 16.12
C ARG A 356 -7.16 -9.44 17.08
N ARG A 357 -6.95 -8.83 18.25
CA ARG A 357 -7.98 -8.49 19.26
C ARG A 357 -8.65 -9.69 19.94
N VAL A 358 -9.22 -10.62 19.17
CA VAL A 358 -10.01 -11.75 19.68
C VAL A 358 -9.69 -13.02 18.90
N ILE A 359 -9.74 -14.16 19.60
CA ILE A 359 -9.59 -15.49 19.02
C ILE A 359 -10.97 -16.02 18.68
N PRO A 360 -11.28 -16.29 17.40
CA PRO A 360 -12.66 -16.38 16.98
C PRO A 360 -13.16 -17.84 16.90
N PHE A 361 -12.62 -18.74 17.73
CA PHE A 361 -12.93 -20.18 17.70
C PHE A 361 -13.64 -20.59 19.00
N ASN A 362 -14.90 -21.04 18.92
CA ASN A 362 -15.75 -21.28 20.09
C ASN A 362 -16.17 -22.75 20.25
N SER A 363 -15.26 -23.73 20.14
CA SER A 363 -15.71 -25.11 20.31
C SER A 363 -14.60 -26.10 20.65
N ASN A 364 -14.93 -27.04 21.55
CA ASN A 364 -14.21 -28.30 21.78
C ASN A 364 -14.47 -29.31 20.65
N VAL A 365 -14.40 -28.88 19.39
CA VAL A 365 -14.52 -29.79 18.24
C VAL A 365 -13.22 -30.58 18.12
N ASP A 366 -13.34 -31.86 17.81
CA ASP A 366 -12.19 -32.68 17.47
C ASP A 366 -11.59 -32.19 16.16
N ILE A 367 -10.38 -31.66 16.27
CA ILE A 367 -9.66 -31.06 15.15
C ILE A 367 -8.87 -32.16 14.46
N THR A 368 -9.24 -32.45 13.22
CA THR A 368 -8.52 -33.39 12.36
C THR A 368 -7.26 -32.74 11.80
N PRO A 369 -6.07 -33.35 11.97
CA PRO A 369 -4.85 -32.85 11.35
C PRO A 369 -4.96 -32.85 9.82
N ILE A 370 -4.41 -31.81 9.19
CA ILE A 370 -4.31 -31.69 7.74
C ILE A 370 -2.86 -31.47 7.32
N SER A 371 -2.45 -32.10 6.21
CA SER A 371 -1.12 -31.92 5.62
C SER A 371 -1.15 -30.83 4.55
N MET A 372 -0.18 -29.91 4.59
CA MET A 372 0.00 -28.84 3.62
C MET A 372 1.41 -28.93 3.02
N ASP A 373 1.63 -29.96 2.20
CA ASP A 373 2.95 -30.35 1.71
C ASP A 373 3.62 -29.29 0.83
N ASN A 374 2.89 -28.36 0.24
CA ASN A 374 3.49 -27.36 -0.65
C ASN A 374 3.88 -26.05 0.06
N VAL A 375 3.48 -25.87 1.33
CA VAL A 375 3.76 -24.65 2.09
C VAL A 375 5.24 -24.59 2.44
N GLN A 376 5.92 -23.57 1.91
CA GLN A 376 7.35 -23.28 2.13
C GLN A 376 7.56 -22.14 3.12
N THR A 377 6.67 -21.15 3.12
CA THR A 377 6.70 -20.03 4.07
C THR A 377 5.43 -20.06 4.91
N TYR A 378 5.58 -20.19 6.23
CA TYR A 378 4.47 -20.21 7.17
C TYR A 378 4.64 -19.11 8.21
N ARG A 379 3.72 -18.15 8.21
CA ARG A 379 3.71 -17.04 9.16
C ARG A 379 2.45 -17.08 10.02
N VAL A 380 2.64 -16.90 11.32
CA VAL A 380 1.57 -16.74 12.30
C VAL A 380 1.82 -15.44 13.06
N GLU A 381 0.82 -14.59 13.16
CA GLU A 381 0.89 -13.31 13.82
C GLU A 381 -0.29 -13.14 14.78
N LEU A 382 -0.02 -12.96 16.07
CA LEU A 382 -1.02 -12.56 17.06
C LEU A 382 -0.78 -11.11 17.48
N ARG A 383 -1.81 -10.27 17.45
CA ARG A 383 -1.71 -8.87 17.90
C ARG A 383 -2.83 -8.46 18.85
N SER A 384 -2.45 -7.71 19.88
CA SER A 384 -3.38 -6.94 20.70
C SER A 384 -4.51 -7.78 21.31
N LEU A 385 -4.21 -9.01 21.78
CA LEU A 385 -5.23 -9.92 22.33
C LEU A 385 -5.62 -9.52 23.75
N ASN A 386 -6.91 -9.33 23.98
CA ASN A 386 -7.46 -8.98 25.29
C ASN A 386 -7.38 -10.17 26.26
N ASP A 387 -6.80 -9.97 27.44
CA ASP A 387 -6.74 -10.95 28.54
C ASP A 387 -8.11 -11.16 29.20
N THR A 388 -8.88 -12.10 28.66
CA THR A 388 -10.16 -12.55 29.22
C THR A 388 -10.16 -14.06 29.38
N GLU A 389 -10.98 -14.58 30.30
CA GLU A 389 -11.15 -16.03 30.50
C GLU A 389 -11.61 -16.73 29.21
N GLU A 390 -12.42 -16.06 28.41
CA GLU A 390 -12.86 -16.57 27.11
C GLU A 390 -11.70 -16.66 26.12
N THR A 391 -10.82 -15.63 26.07
CA THR A 391 -9.62 -15.67 25.23
C THR A 391 -8.71 -16.83 25.64
N GLN A 392 -8.55 -17.13 26.93
CA GLN A 392 -7.75 -18.27 27.39
C GLN A 392 -8.30 -19.62 26.91
N LYS A 393 -9.63 -19.83 26.93
CA LYS A 393 -10.25 -21.04 26.37
C LYS A 393 -10.01 -21.13 24.86
N SER A 394 -10.19 -20.02 24.17
CA SER A 394 -9.98 -19.93 22.72
C SER A 394 -8.52 -20.14 22.31
N LEU A 395 -7.54 -19.81 23.15
CA LEU A 395 -6.13 -20.12 22.91
C LEU A 395 -5.84 -21.61 22.85
N LEU A 396 -6.47 -22.40 23.71
CA LEU A 396 -6.30 -23.86 23.68
C LEU A 396 -6.86 -24.44 22.39
N VAL A 397 -7.95 -23.87 21.87
CA VAL A 397 -8.48 -24.24 20.55
C VAL A 397 -7.49 -23.81 19.46
N LEU A 398 -6.96 -22.59 19.56
CA LEU A 398 -6.00 -22.06 18.59
C LEU A 398 -4.70 -22.90 18.53
N SER A 399 -4.17 -23.31 19.68
CA SER A 399 -2.99 -24.18 19.72
C SER A 399 -3.26 -25.53 19.08
N ARG A 400 -4.47 -26.10 19.29
CA ARG A 400 -4.91 -27.32 18.59
C ARG A 400 -5.05 -27.11 17.08
N ILE A 401 -5.54 -25.96 16.63
CA ILE A 401 -5.63 -25.61 15.19
C ILE A 401 -4.23 -25.56 14.59
N PHE A 402 -3.29 -24.88 15.24
CA PHE A 402 -1.92 -24.79 14.74
C PHE A 402 -1.21 -26.14 14.76
N GLY A 403 -1.39 -26.94 15.81
CA GLY A 403 -0.87 -28.31 15.85
C GLY A 403 -1.51 -29.24 14.79
N ALA A 404 -2.72 -28.94 14.34
CA ALA A 404 -3.39 -29.67 13.27
C ALA A 404 -2.91 -29.26 11.86
N LEU A 405 -2.22 -28.12 11.72
CA LEU A 405 -1.66 -27.66 10.44
C LEU A 405 -0.25 -28.23 10.23
N TYR A 406 -0.17 -29.43 9.65
CA TYR A 406 1.10 -30.09 9.38
C TYR A 406 1.74 -29.56 8.08
N CYS A 407 2.91 -28.90 8.19
CA CYS A 407 3.62 -28.28 7.07
C CYS A 407 5.03 -28.85 6.90
N PRO A 408 5.19 -30.09 6.38
CA PRO A 408 6.48 -30.80 6.41
C PRO A 408 7.59 -30.12 5.59
N ASN A 409 7.21 -29.35 4.57
CA ASN A 409 8.13 -28.69 3.64
C ASN A 409 8.35 -27.20 3.94
N VAL A 410 7.88 -26.72 5.10
CA VAL A 410 8.16 -25.35 5.53
C VAL A 410 9.67 -25.15 5.65
N ARG A 411 10.18 -24.10 5.01
CA ARG A 411 11.60 -23.70 5.05
C ARG A 411 11.78 -22.46 5.91
N GLU A 412 10.80 -21.58 5.87
CA GLU A 412 10.78 -20.32 6.60
C GLU A 412 9.52 -20.28 7.46
N MET A 413 9.71 -20.19 8.78
CA MET A 413 8.62 -20.03 9.73
C MET A 413 8.78 -18.71 10.48
N SER A 414 7.71 -17.93 10.60
CA SER A 414 7.70 -16.70 11.36
C SER A 414 6.54 -16.69 12.35
N LEU A 415 6.85 -16.55 13.64
CA LEU A 415 5.87 -16.36 14.70
C LEU A 415 6.02 -14.95 15.27
N VAL A 416 4.96 -14.16 15.18
CA VAL A 416 4.89 -12.81 15.72
C VAL A 416 3.82 -12.79 16.80
N VAL A 417 4.16 -12.35 18.01
CA VAL A 417 3.23 -12.11 19.11
C VAL A 417 3.50 -10.69 19.57
N ALA A 418 2.55 -9.77 19.35
CA ALA A 418 2.73 -8.37 19.66
C ALA A 418 1.56 -7.82 20.49
N ASP A 419 1.86 -6.98 21.47
CA ASP A 419 0.87 -6.29 22.31
C ASP A 419 -0.07 -7.28 23.02
N CYS A 420 0.49 -8.40 23.49
CA CYS A 420 -0.24 -9.54 24.05
C CYS A 420 0.21 -9.79 25.51
N SER A 421 -0.70 -10.26 26.37
CA SER A 421 -0.35 -10.83 27.69
C SER A 421 0.59 -12.06 27.54
N GLU A 422 1.46 -12.28 28.54
CA GLU A 422 2.47 -13.35 28.50
C GLU A 422 1.89 -14.76 28.34
N GLN A 423 0.67 -14.96 28.85
CA GLN A 423 -0.04 -16.23 28.77
C GLN A 423 -0.33 -16.69 27.33
N TYR A 424 -0.18 -15.81 26.33
CA TYR A 424 -0.38 -16.14 24.93
C TYR A 424 0.82 -16.83 24.29
N ALA A 425 2.05 -16.52 24.73
CA ALA A 425 3.25 -17.02 24.07
C ALA A 425 3.47 -18.52 24.31
N ALA A 426 3.31 -18.99 25.55
CA ALA A 426 3.58 -20.38 25.89
C ALA A 426 2.67 -21.38 25.14
N PRO A 427 1.34 -21.20 25.06
CA PRO A 427 0.46 -22.08 24.28
C PRO A 427 0.82 -22.12 22.78
N LEU A 428 1.25 -21.01 22.19
CA LEU A 428 1.65 -20.97 20.77
C LEU A 428 2.96 -21.71 20.51
N LEU A 429 3.96 -21.48 21.37
CA LEU A 429 5.22 -22.20 21.28
C LEU A 429 5.00 -23.70 21.55
N SER A 430 4.04 -24.03 22.42
CA SER A 430 3.63 -25.43 22.61
C SER A 430 2.94 -26.01 21.38
N ALA A 431 2.28 -25.19 20.54
CA ALA A 431 1.71 -25.65 19.27
C ALA A 431 2.78 -25.98 18.22
N LEU A 432 4.01 -25.47 18.39
CA LEU A 432 5.18 -25.93 17.62
C LEU A 432 5.73 -27.27 18.14
N SER A 433 5.31 -27.70 19.33
CA SER A 433 5.68 -28.99 19.90
C SER A 433 4.80 -30.08 19.31
N PRO A 434 5.30 -31.32 19.21
CA PRO A 434 4.58 -32.40 18.56
C PRO A 434 3.34 -32.78 19.38
N SER A 435 2.20 -32.21 19.00
CA SER A 435 0.95 -32.33 19.76
C SER A 435 0.22 -33.62 19.44
N PHE A 436 0.45 -34.19 18.26
CA PHE A 436 -0.26 -35.34 17.71
C PHE A 436 0.60 -36.60 17.57
N GLY A 437 1.69 -36.71 18.35
CA GLY A 437 2.54 -37.90 18.37
C GLY A 437 3.42 -38.09 17.13
N HIS A 438 3.39 -37.15 16.18
CA HIS A 438 4.33 -37.10 15.07
C HIS A 438 5.68 -36.63 15.59
N ARG A 439 6.73 -37.46 15.41
CA ARG A 439 8.10 -37.03 15.68
C ARG A 439 8.63 -36.31 14.43
N ASN A 440 9.12 -35.08 14.61
CA ASN A 440 9.69 -34.20 13.57
C ASN A 440 8.65 -33.52 12.67
N ASP A 441 7.89 -32.57 13.22
CA ASP A 441 6.82 -31.92 12.47
C ASP A 441 7.31 -30.98 11.35
N TYR A 442 8.55 -30.51 11.44
CA TYR A 442 9.12 -29.54 10.51
C TYR A 442 10.49 -29.97 10.00
N PRO A 443 10.59 -31.10 9.28
CA PRO A 443 11.86 -31.66 8.85
C PRO A 443 12.62 -30.74 7.89
N SER A 444 11.93 -29.85 7.16
CA SER A 444 12.56 -28.94 6.18
C SER A 444 12.88 -27.55 6.72
N LEU A 445 12.49 -27.23 7.97
CA LEU A 445 12.59 -25.88 8.51
C LEU A 445 14.06 -25.47 8.62
N ALA A 446 14.41 -24.38 7.93
CA ALA A 446 15.78 -23.86 7.84
C ALA A 446 15.92 -22.50 8.52
N ASP A 447 14.89 -21.66 8.49
CA ASP A 447 14.84 -20.35 9.13
C ASP A 447 13.60 -20.24 10.04
N LEU A 448 13.83 -19.97 11.32
CA LEU A 448 12.79 -19.68 12.31
C LEU A 448 12.97 -18.24 12.81
N SER A 449 11.95 -17.42 12.58
CA SER A 449 11.85 -16.06 13.08
C SER A 449 10.80 -15.98 14.19
N LEU A 450 11.18 -15.45 15.34
CA LEU A 450 10.32 -15.22 16.50
C LEU A 450 10.34 -13.73 16.82
N SER A 451 9.19 -13.09 16.88
CA SER A 451 9.05 -11.71 17.32
C SER A 451 8.06 -11.66 18.47
N LEU A 452 8.53 -11.36 19.68
CA LEU A 452 7.72 -11.33 20.90
C LEU A 452 7.76 -9.92 21.50
N SER A 453 6.64 -9.21 21.41
CA SER A 453 6.36 -7.98 22.13
C SER A 453 5.19 -8.22 23.06
N LEU A 454 5.49 -8.39 24.34
CA LEU A 454 4.51 -8.78 25.35
C LEU A 454 4.39 -7.69 26.42
N ASP A 455 3.17 -7.44 26.87
CA ASP A 455 2.87 -6.45 27.90
C ASP A 455 3.01 -7.11 29.29
N CYS A 456 4.23 -7.36 29.75
CA CYS A 456 4.44 -7.88 31.10
C CYS A 456 5.77 -7.47 31.74
N MET A 457 5.79 -7.54 33.07
CA MET A 457 6.94 -7.26 33.95
C MET A 457 7.54 -8.53 34.56
N LYS A 458 7.07 -9.73 34.17
CA LYS A 458 7.47 -11.00 34.81
C LYS A 458 8.04 -11.99 33.80
N VAL A 459 9.05 -12.70 34.27
CA VAL A 459 9.77 -13.70 33.52
C VAL A 459 8.95 -14.99 33.48
N THR A 460 8.42 -15.33 32.31
CA THR A 460 7.89 -16.67 32.03
C THR A 460 8.95 -17.51 31.31
N ASN A 461 9.10 -18.77 31.70
CA ASN A 461 9.96 -19.73 31.03
C ASN A 461 9.29 -20.21 29.74
N LEU A 462 9.68 -19.66 28.60
CA LEU A 462 9.22 -20.12 27.30
C LEU A 462 10.12 -21.27 26.82
N ARG A 463 9.52 -22.40 26.44
CA ARG A 463 10.27 -23.52 25.88
C ARG A 463 10.09 -23.55 24.36
N LEU A 464 11.18 -23.41 23.62
CA LEU A 464 11.19 -23.58 22.16
C LEU A 464 11.51 -25.03 21.80
N PRO A 465 10.60 -25.75 21.13
CA PRO A 465 10.76 -27.17 20.83
C PRO A 465 11.61 -27.39 19.56
N LEU A 466 12.90 -27.07 19.62
CA LEU A 466 13.84 -27.21 18.49
C LEU A 466 14.05 -28.65 18.03
N GLU A 467 13.65 -29.65 18.83
CA GLU A 467 13.65 -31.06 18.45
C GLU A 467 12.74 -31.36 17.25
N THR A 468 11.78 -30.48 16.93
CA THR A 468 10.89 -30.64 15.76
C THR A 468 11.49 -30.15 14.45
N ALA A 469 12.60 -29.40 14.51
CA ALA A 469 13.21 -28.73 13.37
C ALA A 469 14.68 -29.15 13.18
N PRO A 470 14.94 -30.41 12.78
CA PRO A 470 16.30 -30.95 12.72
C PRO A 470 17.21 -30.26 11.70
N ASN A 471 16.66 -29.54 10.72
CA ASN A 471 17.43 -28.83 9.69
C ASN A 471 17.54 -27.32 9.94
N LEU A 472 17.18 -26.84 11.14
CA LEU A 472 17.23 -25.42 11.47
C LEU A 472 18.65 -24.88 11.36
N ARG A 473 18.84 -23.85 10.52
CA ARG A 473 20.13 -23.19 10.28
C ARG A 473 20.16 -21.78 10.83
N GLN A 474 19.03 -21.09 10.79
CA GLN A 474 18.90 -19.71 11.23
C GLN A 474 17.79 -19.61 12.27
N LEU A 475 18.10 -18.98 13.39
CA LEU A 475 17.15 -18.61 14.43
C LEU A 475 17.26 -17.10 14.64
N SER A 476 16.19 -16.38 14.32
CA SER A 476 16.09 -14.94 14.55
C SER A 476 15.06 -14.67 15.63
N MET A 477 15.44 -13.98 16.70
CA MET A 477 14.56 -13.63 17.80
C MET A 477 14.57 -12.12 18.02
N SER A 478 13.40 -11.49 17.98
CA SER A 478 13.21 -10.09 18.33
C SER A 478 12.26 -10.00 19.51
N ILE A 479 12.80 -9.66 20.69
CA ILE A 479 12.04 -9.77 21.94
C ILE A 479 12.13 -8.44 22.66
N SER A 480 10.99 -7.82 22.94
CA SER A 480 10.91 -6.49 23.54
C SER A 480 10.42 -6.50 24.99
N SER A 481 10.51 -7.62 25.70
CA SER A 481 10.26 -7.69 27.15
C SER A 481 11.18 -8.73 27.83
N ASP A 482 11.27 -8.71 29.17
CA ASP A 482 12.22 -9.55 29.92
C ASP A 482 11.68 -10.98 30.13
N PHE A 483 12.14 -11.93 29.29
CA PHE A 483 11.71 -13.33 29.32
C PHE A 483 12.90 -14.28 29.41
N ASP A 484 12.68 -15.42 30.07
CA ASP A 484 13.60 -16.54 30.01
C ASP A 484 13.14 -17.49 28.90
N ILE A 485 13.97 -17.64 27.87
CA ILE A 485 13.74 -18.61 26.82
C ILE A 485 14.65 -19.81 27.07
N THR A 486 14.02 -20.93 27.37
CA THR A 486 14.67 -22.24 27.42
C THR A 486 14.59 -22.89 26.04
N LEU A 487 15.73 -23.22 25.47
CA LEU A 487 15.77 -24.01 24.24
C LEU A 487 15.79 -25.48 24.61
N SER A 488 14.92 -26.26 24.00
CA SER A 488 15.06 -27.70 24.07
C SER A 488 16.34 -28.13 23.36
N ARG A 489 16.85 -29.32 23.73
CA ARG A 489 18.01 -29.89 23.05
C ARG A 489 17.63 -30.23 21.61
N PRO A 490 18.36 -29.73 20.61
CA PRO A 490 18.12 -30.11 19.22
C PRO A 490 18.34 -31.62 19.10
N SER A 491 17.41 -32.29 18.43
CA SER A 491 17.53 -33.72 18.11
C SER A 491 18.55 -33.99 16.98
N SER A 492 19.03 -32.92 16.34
CA SER A 492 19.79 -32.95 15.10
C SER A 492 21.31 -32.89 15.32
N ALA A 493 22.03 -33.52 14.40
CA ALA A 493 23.49 -33.50 14.33
C ALA A 493 24.07 -32.23 13.68
N ARG A 494 23.23 -31.35 13.12
CA ARG A 494 23.69 -30.16 12.38
C ARG A 494 23.74 -28.94 13.29
N PRO A 495 24.86 -28.18 13.32
CA PRO A 495 24.93 -26.92 14.05
C PRO A 495 23.96 -25.87 13.50
N LEU A 496 23.36 -25.10 14.39
CA LEU A 496 22.73 -23.83 14.04
C LEU A 496 23.83 -22.90 13.47
N LYS A 497 23.64 -22.35 12.28
CA LYS A 497 24.64 -21.48 11.64
C LYS A 497 24.56 -20.05 12.15
N THR A 498 23.34 -19.52 12.22
CA THR A 498 23.11 -18.12 12.56
C THR A 498 22.11 -18.01 13.69
N LEU A 499 22.52 -17.33 14.75
CA LEU A 499 21.65 -16.88 15.83
C LEU A 499 21.59 -15.35 15.79
N ARG A 500 20.42 -14.79 15.51
CA ARG A 500 20.19 -13.34 15.51
C ARG A 500 19.28 -12.97 16.67
N LEU A 501 19.74 -12.06 17.52
CA LEU A 501 18.98 -11.48 18.61
C LEU A 501 18.82 -9.98 18.36
N SER A 502 17.58 -9.51 18.28
CA SER A 502 17.25 -8.10 18.07
C SER A 502 16.43 -7.56 19.24
N ASN A 503 16.80 -6.38 19.75
CA ASN A 503 16.15 -5.69 20.86
C ASN A 503 16.13 -6.38 22.24
N PRO A 504 17.02 -7.32 22.60
CA PRO A 504 16.93 -7.98 23.90
C PRO A 504 17.23 -6.99 25.03
N TYR A 505 16.57 -7.17 26.18
CA TYR A 505 17.04 -6.56 27.43
C TYR A 505 18.39 -7.19 27.81
N ALA A 506 19.28 -6.41 28.42
CA ALA A 506 20.62 -6.89 28.79
C ALA A 506 20.56 -8.12 29.71
N THR A 507 19.63 -8.12 30.66
CA THR A 507 19.35 -9.24 31.59
C THR A 507 18.89 -10.49 30.86
N SER A 508 17.91 -10.38 29.96
CA SER A 508 17.42 -11.53 29.18
C SER A 508 18.48 -12.05 28.22
N ALA A 509 19.25 -11.16 27.58
CA ALA A 509 20.37 -11.55 26.72
C ALA A 509 21.39 -12.38 27.50
N ALA A 510 21.79 -11.92 28.70
CA ALA A 510 22.70 -12.64 29.59
C ALA A 510 22.13 -14.02 29.99
N HIS A 511 20.87 -14.09 30.39
CA HIS A 511 20.19 -15.34 30.74
C HIS A 511 20.08 -16.32 29.56
N TRP A 512 19.79 -15.82 28.36
CA TRP A 512 19.75 -16.65 27.16
C TRP A 512 21.13 -17.17 26.83
N LEU A 513 22.16 -16.32 26.83
CA LEU A 513 23.55 -16.73 26.60
C LEU A 513 23.99 -17.79 27.63
N ARG A 514 23.64 -17.62 28.91
CA ARG A 514 23.86 -18.66 29.95
C ARG A 514 23.14 -19.97 29.61
N SER A 515 21.90 -19.90 29.12
CA SER A 515 21.12 -21.08 28.72
C SER A 515 21.71 -21.78 27.47
N PHE A 516 22.23 -21.01 26.51
CA PHE A 516 22.92 -21.51 25.32
C PHE A 516 24.26 -22.17 25.69
N ILE A 517 25.09 -21.50 26.48
CA ILE A 517 26.42 -21.99 26.89
C ILE A 517 26.29 -23.18 27.85
N GLY A 518 25.36 -23.11 28.80
CA GLY A 518 25.08 -24.18 29.78
C GLY A 518 24.57 -25.46 29.11
N CYS A 519 24.01 -25.37 27.91
CA CYS A 519 23.81 -26.52 27.04
C CYS A 519 25.14 -26.91 26.37
N THR A 520 26.02 -27.57 27.13
CA THR A 520 27.38 -28.05 26.77
C THR A 520 27.49 -28.95 25.53
N SER A 521 26.39 -29.17 24.79
CA SER A 521 26.28 -30.05 23.62
C SER A 521 25.94 -29.31 22.33
N TRP A 522 25.73 -27.99 22.35
CA TRP A 522 25.52 -27.24 21.12
C TRP A 522 26.87 -26.98 20.44
N PRO A 523 27.09 -27.46 19.21
CA PRO A 523 28.21 -26.97 18.42
C PRO A 523 28.03 -25.45 18.22
N LEU A 524 29.06 -24.68 18.56
CA LEU A 524 29.10 -23.22 18.47
C LEU A 524 28.54 -22.77 17.11
N PHE A 525 27.59 -21.84 17.13
CA PHE A 525 27.05 -21.26 15.91
C PHE A 525 28.13 -20.49 15.14
N GLU A 526 28.08 -20.54 13.80
CA GLU A 526 29.08 -19.89 12.93
C GLU A 526 29.02 -18.35 13.06
N THR A 527 27.81 -17.81 13.24
CA THR A 527 27.58 -16.36 13.31
C THR A 527 26.55 -16.02 14.37
N PHE A 528 26.90 -15.09 15.24
CA PHE A 528 26.00 -14.48 16.20
C PHE A 528 25.79 -13.02 15.84
N ILE A 529 24.53 -12.63 15.64
CA ILE A 529 24.16 -11.26 15.29
C ILE A 529 23.39 -10.68 16.47
N PHE A 530 23.92 -9.59 17.03
CA PHE A 530 23.30 -8.87 18.13
C PHE A 530 22.94 -7.46 17.67
N GLU A 531 21.65 -7.12 17.74
CA GLU A 531 21.13 -5.82 17.32
C GLU A 531 20.49 -5.09 18.50
N ILE A 532 21.08 -3.95 18.85
CA ILE A 532 20.56 -3.04 19.88
C ILE A 532 19.88 -1.86 19.18
N PRO A 533 18.61 -1.55 19.50
CA PRO A 533 17.93 -0.39 18.94
C PRO A 533 18.56 0.89 19.48
N SER A 534 18.80 1.86 18.59
CA SER A 534 19.44 3.15 18.91
C SER A 534 18.72 3.94 20.00
N GLU A 535 17.42 3.74 20.17
CA GLU A 535 16.59 4.50 21.12
C GLU A 535 16.78 4.08 22.58
N LYS A 536 17.16 2.82 22.86
CA LYS A 536 17.33 2.31 24.24
C LYS A 536 18.68 2.69 24.88
N VAL A 537 19.70 2.98 24.07
CA VAL A 537 21.05 3.34 24.54
C VAL A 537 21.07 4.64 25.35
N LEU A 538 20.06 5.50 25.20
CA LEU A 538 19.99 6.82 25.84
C LEU A 538 19.29 6.85 27.20
N ALA A 539 18.61 5.77 27.63
CA ALA A 539 17.71 5.80 28.78
C ALA A 539 18.30 5.24 30.10
N GLU A 540 19.32 4.38 30.06
CA GLU A 540 19.87 3.71 31.25
C GLU A 540 21.28 4.21 31.59
N GLY A 541 21.38 5.02 32.66
CA GLY A 541 22.61 5.65 33.12
C GLY A 541 23.50 4.73 34.00
N ARG A 542 24.83 4.94 33.86
CA ARG A 542 25.97 4.26 34.52
C ARG A 542 26.35 2.89 33.94
N GLY A 543 26.72 2.90 32.66
CA GLY A 543 27.28 1.78 31.90
C GLY A 543 27.43 2.11 30.40
N ALA A 544 26.70 3.13 29.93
CA ALA A 544 26.62 3.55 28.53
C ALA A 544 27.94 4.07 27.90
N ASP A 545 28.93 4.50 28.70
CA ASP A 545 30.12 5.19 28.18
C ASP A 545 31.05 4.30 27.32
N GLN A 546 30.90 2.97 27.33
CA GLN A 546 31.65 2.05 26.45
C GLN A 546 30.83 1.44 25.29
N MET A 547 29.50 1.60 25.28
CA MET A 547 28.64 1.16 24.17
C MET A 547 28.16 2.31 23.26
N ALA A 548 28.44 3.57 23.63
CA ALA A 548 27.84 4.76 23.02
C ALA A 548 28.41 5.22 21.65
N GLU A 549 29.34 4.50 21.01
CA GLU A 549 29.97 4.99 19.76
C GLU A 549 29.25 4.65 18.44
N SER A 550 28.01 4.14 18.43
CA SER A 550 27.26 4.06 17.15
C SER A 550 25.73 4.08 17.28
N PRO A 551 25.01 4.94 16.52
CA PRO A 551 23.57 4.83 16.39
C PRO A 551 23.24 3.55 15.61
N SER A 552 22.63 2.57 16.29
CA SER A 552 22.37 1.20 15.81
C SER A 552 23.63 0.40 15.46
N SER A 553 24.43 0.05 16.47
CA SER A 553 25.55 -0.89 16.29
C SER A 553 25.04 -2.31 16.07
N LEU A 554 24.90 -2.70 14.80
CA LEU A 554 24.87 -4.11 14.42
C LEU A 554 26.22 -4.74 14.82
N LYS A 555 26.25 -5.60 15.84
CA LYS A 555 27.46 -6.33 16.21
C LYS A 555 27.36 -7.77 15.68
N VAL A 556 28.26 -8.11 14.77
CA VAL A 556 28.42 -9.49 14.27
C VAL A 556 29.60 -10.12 14.99
N ILE A 557 29.34 -11.19 15.74
CA ILE A 557 30.33 -11.91 16.56
C ILE A 557 30.53 -13.30 15.95
N ARG A 558 31.79 -13.68 15.72
CA ARG A 558 32.14 -14.99 15.17
C ARG A 558 32.21 -16.04 16.27
N SER A 559 32.11 -17.31 15.86
CA SER A 559 32.04 -18.46 16.75
C SER A 559 33.11 -18.49 17.85
N GLU A 560 34.33 -18.14 17.46
CA GLU A 560 35.56 -18.13 18.26
C GLU A 560 35.56 -17.04 19.34
N ASP A 561 34.79 -15.96 19.15
CA ASP A 561 34.77 -14.79 20.03
C ASP A 561 33.58 -14.79 21.00
N ILE A 562 32.59 -15.66 20.79
CA ILE A 562 31.34 -15.69 21.59
C ILE A 562 31.64 -15.89 23.07
N ALA A 563 32.52 -16.84 23.42
CA ALA A 563 32.80 -17.15 24.82
C ALA A 563 33.40 -15.95 25.57
N SER A 564 34.36 -15.25 24.95
CA SER A 564 34.97 -14.03 25.51
C SER A 564 33.91 -12.94 25.69
N TRP A 565 33.10 -12.71 24.66
CA TRP A 565 32.06 -11.67 24.69
C TRP A 565 30.96 -11.98 25.72
N CYS A 566 30.59 -13.25 25.89
CA CYS A 566 29.63 -13.66 26.91
C CYS A 566 30.20 -13.45 28.32
N SER A 567 31.46 -13.82 28.58
CA SER A 567 32.11 -13.53 29.86
C SER A 567 32.10 -12.03 30.16
N GLU A 568 32.44 -11.19 29.19
CA GLU A 568 32.35 -9.73 29.34
C GLU A 568 30.95 -9.30 29.78
N ILE A 569 29.89 -9.70 29.07
CA ILE A 569 28.50 -9.32 29.42
C ILE A 569 28.07 -9.85 30.79
N LEU A 570 28.42 -11.09 31.11
CA LEU A 570 28.01 -11.74 32.35
C LEU A 570 28.70 -11.14 33.58
N ASP A 571 29.93 -10.65 33.43
CA ASP A 571 30.66 -9.96 34.50
C ASP A 571 30.06 -8.56 34.79
N TYR A 572 29.42 -7.92 33.80
CA TYR A 572 28.71 -6.64 33.99
C TYR A 572 27.34 -6.80 34.67
N HIS A 573 26.71 -7.96 34.58
CA HIS A 573 25.36 -8.23 35.10
C HIS A 573 25.35 -9.54 35.92
N PRO A 574 25.82 -9.51 37.19
CA PRO A 574 25.90 -10.70 38.05
C PRO A 574 24.56 -11.39 38.29
#